data_AF-A0A231P296-F1
#
_entry.id   AF-A0A231P296-F1
#
_cell.length_a   1.000
_cell.length_b   1.000
_cell.length_c   1.000
_cell.angle_alpha   90.00
_cell.angle_beta   90.00
_cell.angle_gamma   90.00
#
_symmetry.space_group_name_H-M   'P 1'
#
loop_
_entity.id
_entity.type
_entity.pdbx_description
1 polymer ?
#
loop_
_entity_poly.entity_id
_entity_poly.type
_entity_poly.pdbx_seq_one_letter_code
_entity_poly.pdbx_strand_id
1 'polypeptide(L)'
;MAARALLAGAAILCLTLTSGLPGGFISGQAMAATSHAKKPAPTPSTVYEKQPPVTDKELLNFLEMLPQFRAWAKANNEEAHPTLSNGKADFMYSPQAAAWVQQHGWDPVRFFCVMGRMAAALAIVEEGNDMTGVRSKDMPEVTEGELALARRHLGTMLKVSTDVPPISR
;
A
#
# COMPACT_ATOMS: atom_id res chain seq x y z
N MET A 1 7.14 -47.45 29.35
CA MET A 1 6.54 -47.34 30.69
C MET A 1 5.22 -46.59 30.56
N ALA A 2 4.11 -47.31 30.72
CA ALA A 2 2.82 -46.79 31.16
C ALA A 2 3.00 -46.04 32.50
N ALA A 3 2.16 -45.15 33.03
CA ALA A 3 0.95 -44.43 32.65
C ALA A 3 0.62 -43.51 33.86
N ARG A 4 -0.47 -42.73 33.77
CA ARG A 4 -1.26 -42.11 34.87
C ARG A 4 -0.66 -40.80 35.42
N ALA A 5 -1.41 -39.75 35.77
CA ALA A 5 -2.84 -39.54 36.07
C ALA A 5 -3.19 -38.08 35.66
N LEU A 6 -4.36 -37.65 35.16
CA LEU A 6 -5.77 -37.75 35.57
C LEU A 6 -6.11 -37.11 36.95
N LEU A 7 -7.26 -36.39 36.93
CA LEU A 7 -8.04 -35.70 37.98
C LEU A 7 -7.81 -34.18 38.09
N ALA A 8 -8.73 -33.28 37.73
CA ALA A 8 -10.20 -33.15 37.94
C ALA A 8 -10.59 -32.46 39.25
N GLY A 9 -11.55 -31.53 39.11
CA GLY A 9 -12.42 -31.01 40.17
C GLY A 9 -11.97 -29.69 40.78
N ALA A 10 -12.84 -28.81 41.27
CA ALA A 10 -14.28 -28.68 41.21
C ALA A 10 -14.59 -27.30 41.83
N ALA A 11 -15.79 -26.79 41.55
CA ALA A 11 -16.36 -25.53 41.99
C ALA A 11 -16.20 -25.21 43.49
N ILE A 12 -16.01 -23.92 43.82
CA ILE A 12 -16.47 -23.36 45.10
C ILE A 12 -17.30 -22.11 44.83
N LEU A 13 -18.58 -22.29 45.12
CA LEU A 13 -19.67 -21.34 45.24
C LEU A 13 -19.42 -20.45 46.47
N CYS A 14 -19.34 -19.13 46.33
CA CYS A 14 -19.47 -18.20 47.45
C CYS A 14 -20.76 -17.39 47.26
N LEU A 15 -21.76 -17.73 48.06
CA LEU A 15 -23.00 -16.99 48.23
C LEU A 15 -22.98 -16.31 49.61
N THR A 16 -23.65 -15.16 49.70
CA THR A 16 -24.07 -14.39 50.89
C THR A 16 -23.05 -13.36 51.41
N LEU A 17 -23.38 -12.10 51.79
CA LEU A 17 -24.52 -11.63 52.60
C LEU A 17 -24.66 -10.07 52.56
N THR A 18 -25.89 -9.57 52.33
CA THR A 18 -26.62 -8.40 52.92
C THR A 18 -26.17 -6.91 52.88
N SER A 19 -27.05 -6.11 52.24
CA SER A 19 -27.81 -4.92 52.76
C SER A 19 -27.18 -3.52 52.94
N GLY A 20 -27.76 -2.51 52.23
CA GLY A 20 -27.78 -1.09 52.63
C GLY A 20 -27.94 -0.05 51.49
N LEU A 21 -29.16 0.48 51.26
CA LEU A 21 -29.51 1.65 50.41
C LEU A 21 -29.07 3.00 51.03
N PRO A 22 -29.30 4.21 50.43
CA PRO A 22 -29.45 4.62 49.02
C PRO A 22 -28.58 5.86 48.66
N GLY A 23 -28.37 6.11 47.36
CA GLY A 23 -28.07 7.46 46.87
C GLY A 23 -26.85 7.56 45.95
N GLY A 24 -27.03 8.21 44.81
CA GLY A 24 -25.94 8.59 43.92
C GLY A 24 -26.14 8.11 42.49
N PHE A 25 -26.72 9.00 41.69
CA PHE A 25 -26.70 8.98 40.23
C PHE A 25 -25.35 8.52 39.67
N ILE A 26 -25.32 7.45 38.86
CA ILE A 26 -24.53 7.43 37.62
C ILE A 26 -25.33 6.67 36.57
N SER A 27 -25.83 7.43 35.61
CA SER A 27 -26.38 6.93 34.35
C SER A 27 -25.25 6.24 33.58
N GLY A 28 -25.05 4.95 33.83
CA GLY A 28 -24.14 4.09 33.08
C GLY A 28 -24.88 3.51 31.89
N GLN A 29 -25.02 4.29 30.82
CA GLN A 29 -25.40 3.77 29.52
C GLN A 29 -24.37 2.72 29.09
N ALA A 30 -24.74 1.44 29.24
CA ALA A 30 -24.05 0.34 28.59
C ALA A 30 -24.29 0.49 27.09
N MET A 31 -23.42 1.23 26.40
CA MET A 31 -23.37 1.22 24.95
C MET A 31 -23.01 -0.20 24.53
N ALA A 32 -23.99 -0.85 23.92
CA ALA A 32 -23.80 -2.05 23.13
C ALA A 32 -22.62 -1.83 22.19
N ALA A 33 -21.52 -2.53 22.46
CA ALA A 33 -20.43 -2.70 21.52
C ALA A 33 -20.99 -3.49 20.34
N THR A 34 -21.56 -2.78 19.37
CA THR A 34 -21.74 -3.29 18.03
C THR A 34 -20.33 -3.51 17.49
N SER A 35 -19.92 -4.77 17.53
CA SER A 35 -18.82 -5.27 16.73
C SER A 35 -19.19 -5.02 15.26
N HIS A 36 -18.85 -3.82 14.78
CA HIS A 36 -18.65 -3.60 13.36
C HIS A 36 -17.44 -4.45 12.98
N ALA A 37 -17.69 -5.72 12.71
CA ALA A 37 -16.85 -6.53 11.86
C ALA A 37 -16.72 -5.74 10.56
N LYS A 38 -15.62 -4.99 10.45
CA LYS A 38 -15.22 -4.27 9.26
C LYS A 38 -15.07 -5.35 8.19
N LYS A 39 -16.10 -5.48 7.35
CA LYS A 39 -16.07 -6.32 6.15
C LYS A 39 -14.72 -6.03 5.46
N PRO A 40 -13.92 -7.07 5.13
CA PRO A 40 -12.66 -6.85 4.45
C PRO A 40 -12.93 -5.94 3.26
N ALA A 41 -12.26 -4.80 3.21
CA ALA A 41 -12.35 -3.94 2.04
C ALA A 41 -11.98 -4.81 0.83
N PRO A 42 -12.72 -4.72 -0.29
CA PRO A 42 -12.37 -5.48 -1.48
C PRO A 42 -10.92 -5.15 -1.83
N THR A 43 -10.10 -6.20 -1.97
CA THR A 43 -8.72 -6.08 -2.45
C THR A 43 -8.79 -5.36 -3.80
N PRO A 44 -8.03 -4.26 -3.98
CA PRO A 44 -8.09 -3.51 -5.21
C PRO A 44 -7.68 -4.41 -6.37
N SER A 45 -8.42 -4.33 -7.48
CA SER A 45 -8.20 -5.16 -8.68
C SER A 45 -6.92 -4.81 -9.44
N THR A 46 -6.35 -3.64 -9.15
CA THR A 46 -5.08 -3.12 -9.65
C THR A 46 -4.43 -2.27 -8.56
N VAL A 47 -3.13 -2.01 -8.65
CA VAL A 47 -2.45 -1.11 -7.72
C VAL A 47 -2.98 0.32 -7.75
N TYR A 48 -3.69 0.72 -8.81
CA TYR A 48 -4.19 2.08 -9.02
C TYR A 48 -5.62 2.30 -8.53
N GLU A 49 -6.39 1.23 -8.28
CA GLU A 49 -7.81 1.35 -7.95
C GLU A 49 -8.01 2.08 -6.61
N LYS A 50 -8.83 3.13 -6.60
CA LYS A 50 -9.15 3.96 -5.42
C LYS A 50 -7.93 4.62 -4.75
N GLN A 51 -6.81 4.72 -5.46
CA GLN A 51 -5.64 5.41 -4.95
C GLN A 51 -5.78 6.94 -5.08
N PRO A 52 -5.48 7.70 -4.02
CA PRO A 52 -5.48 9.16 -4.11
C PRO A 52 -4.37 9.64 -5.06
N PRO A 53 -4.46 10.88 -5.59
CA PRO A 53 -3.36 11.49 -6.34
C PRO A 53 -2.04 11.45 -5.57
N VAL A 54 -0.92 11.35 -6.28
CA VAL A 54 0.41 11.43 -5.67
C VAL A 54 0.63 12.86 -5.15
N THR A 55 1.11 12.98 -3.91
CA THR A 55 1.48 14.27 -3.32
C THR A 55 2.96 14.57 -3.51
N ASP A 56 3.34 15.86 -3.40
CA ASP A 56 4.74 16.31 -3.50
C ASP A 56 5.64 15.58 -2.47
N LYS A 57 5.18 15.51 -1.21
CA LYS A 57 5.88 14.79 -0.14
C LYS A 57 6.09 13.32 -0.44
N GLU A 58 5.06 12.64 -0.94
CA GLU A 58 5.17 11.22 -1.31
C GLU A 58 6.14 11.02 -2.46
N LEU A 59 6.12 11.89 -3.47
CA LEU A 59 7.05 11.84 -4.58
C LEU A 59 8.50 11.99 -4.08
N LEU A 60 8.79 12.99 -3.23
CA LEU A 60 10.14 13.18 -2.72
C LEU A 60 10.63 11.96 -1.91
N ASN A 61 9.81 11.46 -0.99
CA ASN A 61 10.15 10.25 -0.22
C ASN A 61 10.37 9.03 -1.15
N PHE A 62 9.59 8.92 -2.22
CA PHE A 62 9.72 7.85 -3.20
C PHE A 62 11.04 7.96 -3.96
N LEU A 63 11.43 9.15 -4.40
CA LEU A 63 12.67 9.40 -5.15
C LEU A 63 13.93 9.13 -4.31
N GLU A 64 13.86 9.31 -2.99
CA GLU A 64 14.94 8.95 -2.06
C GLU A 64 15.14 7.42 -1.97
N MET A 65 14.04 6.66 -2.01
CA MET A 65 14.07 5.21 -1.81
C MET A 65 14.24 4.42 -3.12
N LEU A 66 13.79 4.98 -4.25
CA LEU A 66 13.80 4.33 -5.57
C LEU A 66 15.18 3.78 -5.98
N PRO A 67 16.32 4.49 -5.82
CA PRO A 67 17.63 3.95 -6.18
C PRO A 67 18.01 2.71 -5.37
N GLN A 68 17.66 2.70 -4.07
CA GLN A 68 17.94 1.58 -3.18
C GLN A 68 17.11 0.34 -3.57
N PHE A 69 15.82 0.55 -3.84
CA PHE A 69 14.94 -0.51 -4.32
C PHE A 69 15.45 -1.11 -5.64
N ARG A 70 15.86 -0.28 -6.61
CA ARG A 70 16.37 -0.75 -7.91
C ARG A 70 17.67 -1.53 -7.77
N ALA A 71 18.60 -1.05 -6.95
CA ALA A 71 19.85 -1.76 -6.68
C ALA A 71 19.59 -3.13 -6.05
N TRP A 72 18.69 -3.18 -5.07
CA TRP A 72 18.26 -4.44 -4.46
C TRP A 72 17.57 -5.36 -5.48
N ALA A 73 16.60 -4.86 -6.25
CA ALA A 73 15.85 -5.67 -7.21
C ALA A 73 16.78 -6.29 -8.26
N LYS A 74 17.74 -5.51 -8.78
CA LYS A 74 18.77 -5.99 -9.70
C LYS A 74 19.66 -7.08 -9.07
N ALA A 75 20.10 -6.89 -7.83
CA ALA A 75 20.95 -7.85 -7.13
C ALA A 75 20.23 -9.18 -6.82
N ASN A 76 18.90 -9.15 -6.68
CA ASN A 76 18.09 -10.32 -6.32
C ASN A 76 17.29 -10.89 -7.51
N ASN A 77 17.48 -10.35 -8.72
CA ASN A 77 16.75 -10.73 -9.93
C ASN A 77 15.23 -10.62 -9.77
N GLU A 78 14.78 -9.59 -9.06
CA GLU A 78 13.37 -9.32 -8.79
C GLU A 78 12.73 -8.51 -9.91
N GLU A 79 11.57 -8.95 -10.37
CA GLU A 79 10.82 -8.29 -11.42
C GLU A 79 9.69 -7.43 -10.84
N ALA A 80 9.65 -6.17 -11.26
CA ALA A 80 8.56 -5.26 -10.99
C ALA A 80 8.33 -4.38 -12.22
N HIS A 81 7.19 -4.53 -12.89
CA HIS A 81 6.92 -3.87 -14.17
C HIS A 81 5.43 -3.56 -14.42
N PRO A 82 5.13 -2.54 -15.25
CA PRO A 82 3.77 -2.28 -15.71
C PRO A 82 3.17 -3.50 -16.42
N THR A 83 1.89 -3.77 -16.19
CA THR A 83 1.15 -4.88 -16.81
C THR A 83 -0.30 -4.48 -17.10
N LEU A 84 -1.06 -5.37 -17.76
CA LEU A 84 -2.51 -5.23 -17.88
C LEU A 84 -3.21 -6.29 -17.03
N SER A 85 -4.06 -5.84 -16.11
CA SER A 85 -4.99 -6.69 -15.38
C SER A 85 -6.41 -6.41 -15.86
N ASN A 86 -7.08 -7.41 -16.45
CA ASN A 86 -8.44 -7.30 -16.97
C ASN A 86 -8.67 -6.09 -17.91
N GLY A 87 -7.70 -5.79 -18.77
CA GLY A 87 -7.77 -4.66 -19.70
C GLY A 87 -7.55 -3.28 -19.07
N LYS A 88 -7.16 -3.22 -17.79
CA LYS A 88 -6.75 -1.99 -17.09
C LYS A 88 -5.26 -2.03 -16.81
N ALA A 89 -4.62 -0.86 -16.83
CA ALA A 89 -3.25 -0.70 -16.36
C ALA A 89 -3.12 -1.24 -14.93
N ASP A 90 -2.04 -1.98 -14.68
CA ASP A 90 -1.66 -2.47 -13.36
C ASP A 90 -0.12 -2.49 -13.24
N PHE A 91 0.39 -2.84 -12.06
CA PHE A 91 1.81 -2.96 -11.82
C PHE A 91 2.10 -4.28 -11.13
N MET A 92 2.82 -5.17 -11.80
CA MET A 92 3.22 -6.45 -11.23
C MET A 92 4.43 -6.27 -10.34
N TYR A 93 4.42 -6.90 -9.17
CA TYR A 93 5.55 -6.98 -8.26
C TYR A 93 5.49 -8.30 -7.48
N SER A 94 6.65 -8.83 -7.10
CA SER A 94 6.73 -10.07 -6.34
C SER A 94 6.37 -9.87 -4.85
N PRO A 95 6.03 -10.95 -4.12
CA PRO A 95 5.91 -10.89 -2.66
C PRO A 95 7.19 -10.43 -1.95
N GLN A 96 8.37 -10.70 -2.52
CA GLN A 96 9.65 -10.25 -1.95
C GLN A 96 9.82 -8.74 -2.11
N ALA A 97 9.47 -8.21 -3.28
CA ALA A 97 9.47 -6.77 -3.52
C ALA A 97 8.50 -6.04 -2.58
N ALA A 98 7.31 -6.63 -2.35
CA ALA A 98 6.37 -6.12 -1.36
C ALA A 98 6.94 -6.13 0.06
N ALA A 99 7.57 -7.23 0.48
CA ALA A 99 8.17 -7.36 1.80
C ALA A 99 9.33 -6.38 1.99
N TRP A 100 10.18 -6.20 0.98
CA TRP A 100 11.28 -5.24 1.04
C TRP A 100 10.76 -3.81 1.21
N VAL A 101 9.75 -3.42 0.44
CA VAL A 101 9.13 -2.09 0.53
C VAL A 101 8.48 -1.88 1.91
N GLN A 102 7.80 -2.89 2.46
CA GLN A 102 7.24 -2.85 3.82
C GLN A 102 8.31 -2.67 4.90
N GLN A 103 9.43 -3.38 4.79
CA GLN A 103 10.55 -3.26 5.73
C GLN A 103 11.15 -1.84 5.73
N HIS A 104 11.04 -1.13 4.61
CA HIS A 104 11.49 0.26 4.46
C HIS A 104 10.37 1.29 4.76
N GLY A 105 9.30 0.87 5.42
CA GLY A 105 8.26 1.77 5.94
C GLY A 105 7.22 2.23 4.92
N TRP A 106 7.15 1.58 3.76
CA TRP A 106 6.18 1.91 2.71
C TRP A 106 5.06 0.88 2.62
N ASP A 107 3.86 1.34 2.29
CA ASP A 107 2.81 0.45 1.81
C ASP A 107 3.13 0.00 0.37
N PRO A 108 3.20 -1.32 0.07
CA PRO A 108 3.57 -1.82 -1.25
C PRO A 108 2.65 -1.33 -2.36
N VAL A 109 1.34 -1.40 -2.14
CA VAL A 109 0.36 -1.02 -3.16
C VAL A 109 0.54 0.46 -3.51
N ARG A 110 0.73 1.31 -2.49
CA ARG A 110 1.01 2.75 -2.66
C ARG A 110 2.34 2.99 -3.37
N PHE A 111 3.41 2.29 -2.98
CA PHE A 111 4.73 2.46 -3.59
C PHE A 111 4.72 2.14 -5.08
N PHE A 112 4.16 0.99 -5.48
CA PHE A 112 4.07 0.61 -6.89
C PHE A 112 3.06 1.46 -7.68
N CYS A 113 2.01 1.96 -7.02
CA CYS A 113 1.13 2.98 -7.60
C CYS A 113 1.90 4.26 -7.94
N VAL A 114 2.67 4.81 -6.99
CA VAL A 114 3.50 6.01 -7.20
C VAL A 114 4.52 5.76 -8.30
N MET A 115 5.20 4.61 -8.29
CA MET A 115 6.16 4.24 -9.33
C MET A 115 5.54 4.26 -10.72
N GLY A 116 4.39 3.58 -10.90
CA GLY A 116 3.71 3.52 -12.19
C GLY A 116 3.18 4.87 -12.66
N ARG A 117 2.53 5.64 -11.78
CA ARG A 117 1.99 6.96 -12.13
C ARG A 117 3.07 7.98 -12.45
N MET A 118 4.19 7.97 -11.74
CA MET A 118 5.29 8.90 -11.99
C MET A 118 6.11 8.51 -13.22
N ALA A 119 6.25 7.22 -13.53
CA ALA A 119 6.81 6.76 -14.80
C ALA A 119 5.93 7.21 -15.98
N ALA A 120 4.60 7.06 -15.86
CA ALA A 120 3.66 7.56 -16.86
C ALA A 120 3.71 9.09 -17.01
N ALA A 121 3.76 9.82 -15.88
CA ALA A 121 3.86 11.27 -15.88
C ALA A 121 5.16 11.74 -16.54
N LEU A 122 6.29 11.08 -16.26
CA LEU A 122 7.58 11.36 -16.89
C LEU A 122 7.48 11.17 -18.41
N ALA A 123 6.97 10.03 -18.87
CA ALA A 123 6.83 9.75 -20.30
C ALA A 123 5.96 10.80 -21.03
N ILE A 124 4.87 11.25 -20.39
CA ILE A 124 4.00 12.31 -20.93
C ILE A 124 4.72 13.67 -20.98
N VAL A 125 5.56 13.97 -19.99
CA VAL A 125 6.31 15.23 -19.94
C VAL A 125 7.46 15.24 -20.96
N GLU A 126 8.13 14.10 -21.15
CA GLU A 126 9.24 13.92 -22.09
C GLU A 126 8.80 14.00 -23.57
N GLU A 127 7.64 13.43 -23.92
CA GLU A 127 7.08 13.47 -25.28
C GLU A 127 6.53 14.89 -25.64
N GLY A 128 6.42 15.78 -24.65
CA GLY A 128 5.65 17.01 -24.77
C GLY A 128 4.16 16.72 -24.56
N ASN A 129 3.40 17.74 -24.13
CA ASN A 129 2.00 17.59 -23.70
C ASN A 129 1.05 17.07 -24.80
N ASP A 130 1.52 16.88 -26.04
CA ASP A 130 0.77 16.30 -27.16
C ASP A 130 0.77 14.76 -27.08
N MET A 131 -0.14 14.23 -26.27
CA MET A 131 -0.48 12.80 -26.22
C MET A 131 -1.36 12.36 -27.41
N THR A 132 -1.08 12.85 -28.63
CA THR A 132 -1.74 12.35 -29.85
C THR A 132 -1.12 11.04 -30.37
N GLY A 133 0.06 10.67 -29.86
CA GLY A 133 0.71 9.38 -30.09
C GLY A 133 0.31 8.36 -29.04
N VAL A 134 -0.72 7.56 -29.35
CA VAL A 134 -1.16 6.31 -28.70
C VAL A 134 -0.54 6.03 -27.32
N ARG A 135 -1.19 6.55 -26.28
CA ARG A 135 -1.05 6.05 -24.90
C ARG A 135 -1.13 4.53 -24.89
N SER A 136 -0.04 3.85 -24.51
CA SER A 136 -0.04 2.39 -24.37
C SER A 136 -1.10 1.99 -23.34
N LYS A 137 -1.81 0.88 -23.59
CA LYS A 137 -2.98 0.47 -22.78
C LYS A 137 -2.63 0.10 -21.34
N ASP A 138 -1.36 -0.19 -21.07
CA ASP A 138 -0.73 -0.42 -19.77
C ASP A 138 -0.38 0.87 -19.01
N MET A 139 -0.46 2.05 -19.64
CA MET A 139 -0.10 3.31 -18.96
C MET A 139 -1.23 3.77 -18.02
N PRO A 140 -0.97 3.94 -16.70
CA PRO A 140 -1.98 4.36 -15.72
C PRO A 140 -2.35 5.84 -15.85
N GLU A 141 -3.63 6.18 -15.64
CA GLU A 141 -4.11 7.56 -15.71
C GLU A 141 -3.33 8.48 -14.75
N VAL A 142 -3.00 9.66 -15.23
CA VAL A 142 -2.21 10.67 -14.51
C VAL A 142 -3.03 11.96 -14.50
N THR A 143 -3.23 12.53 -13.32
CA THR A 143 -3.95 13.80 -13.14
C THR A 143 -3.09 14.99 -13.53
N GLU A 144 -3.72 16.15 -13.82
CA GLU A 144 -2.98 17.39 -14.10
C GLU A 144 -2.05 17.80 -12.94
N GLY A 145 -2.46 17.55 -11.70
CA GLY A 145 -1.63 17.79 -10.51
C GLY A 145 -0.37 16.92 -10.50
N GLU A 146 -0.49 15.64 -10.86
CA GLU A 146 0.63 14.71 -10.97
C GLU A 146 1.57 15.08 -12.14
N LEU A 147 1.03 15.56 -13.27
CA LEU A 147 1.83 16.12 -14.37
C LEU A 147 2.59 17.37 -13.93
N ALA A 148 1.96 18.26 -13.16
CA ALA A 148 2.60 19.44 -12.61
C ALA A 148 3.73 19.08 -11.64
N LEU A 149 3.54 18.05 -10.80
CA LEU A 149 4.59 17.52 -9.93
C LEU A 149 5.76 16.96 -10.73
N ALA A 150 5.49 16.16 -11.76
CA ALA A 150 6.53 15.60 -12.62
C ALA A 150 7.34 16.69 -13.33
N ARG A 151 6.69 17.74 -13.84
CA ARG A 151 7.36 18.90 -14.44
C ARG A 151 8.23 19.66 -13.44
N ARG A 152 7.73 19.89 -12.23
CA ARG A 152 8.45 20.59 -11.16
C ARG A 152 9.72 19.85 -10.74
N HIS A 153 9.63 18.53 -10.62
CA HIS A 153 10.71 17.68 -10.12
C HIS A 153 11.44 16.90 -11.21
N LEU A 154 11.27 17.29 -12.48
CA LEU A 154 11.74 16.55 -13.65
C LEU A 154 13.24 16.23 -13.57
N GLY A 155 14.07 17.22 -13.22
CA GLY A 155 15.52 17.01 -13.12
C GLY A 155 15.91 15.93 -12.10
N THR A 156 15.23 15.90 -10.94
CA THR A 156 15.46 14.89 -9.90
C THR A 156 14.94 13.53 -10.35
N MET A 157 13.74 13.49 -10.95
CA MET A 157 13.15 12.26 -11.47
C MET A 157 14.01 11.63 -12.56
N LEU A 158 14.51 12.42 -13.50
CA LEU A 158 15.42 11.95 -14.56
C LEU A 158 16.69 11.37 -13.96
N LYS A 159 17.34 12.09 -13.02
CA LYS A 159 18.57 11.63 -12.36
C LYS A 159 18.42 10.26 -11.69
N VAL A 160 17.28 9.99 -11.05
CA VAL A 160 17.04 8.67 -10.45
C VAL A 160 16.51 7.65 -11.46
N SER A 161 15.95 8.11 -12.60
CA SER A 161 15.37 7.26 -13.64
C SER A 161 16.41 6.69 -14.60
N THR A 162 17.48 7.41 -14.93
CA THR A 162 18.51 6.99 -15.92
C THR A 162 19.36 5.79 -15.50
N ASP A 163 19.18 5.29 -14.27
CA ASP A 163 19.85 4.07 -13.77
C ASP A 163 19.11 2.77 -14.19
N VAL A 164 18.30 2.83 -15.25
CA VAL A 164 17.63 1.68 -15.88
C VAL A 164 18.37 1.33 -17.17
N PRO A 165 18.87 0.08 -17.34
CA PRO A 165 19.42 -0.36 -18.61
C PRO A 165 18.37 -0.24 -19.73
N PRO A 166 18.77 0.07 -20.97
CA PRO A 166 17.82 0.26 -22.07
C PRO A 166 16.91 -0.98 -22.22
N ILE A 167 15.61 -0.73 -22.33
CA ILE A 167 14.63 -1.73 -22.74
C ILE A 167 15.01 -2.14 -24.15
N SER A 168 15.55 -3.35 -24.30
CA SER A 168 15.77 -3.95 -25.62
C SER A 168 14.39 -4.19 -26.22
N ARG A 169 14.04 -3.42 -27.25
CA ARG A 169 12.86 -3.65 -28.09
C ARG A 169 13.07 -4.87 -28.98
#